data_AF-A0A376RJX1-F1
#
_entry.id   AF-A0A376RJX1-F1
#
_cell.length_a   1.000
_cell.length_b   1.000
_cell.length_c   1.000
_cell.angle_alpha   90.00
_cell.angle_beta   90.00
_cell.angle_gamma   90.00
#
_symmetry.space_group_name_H-M   'P 1'
#
loop_
_entity.id
_entity.type
_entity.pdbx_description
1 polymer ?
#
loop_
_entity_poly.entity_id
_entity_poly.type
_entity_poly.pdbx_seq_one_letter_code
_entity_poly.pdbx_strand_id
1 'polypeptide(L)' 'MNAIWIAVAAVSLLGLAFGAILGYASRRFAVEDDPVVEKIDEILPQSQCGQCGYPGCRPYAEAISCNG' A
#
# COMPACT_ATOMS: atom_id res chain seq x y z
N MET A 1 17.12 -35.49 -12.91
CA MET A 1 18.08 -34.38 -12.63
C MET A 1 17.82 -33.15 -13.48
N ASN A 2 17.58 -33.26 -14.80
CA ASN A 2 17.29 -32.09 -15.65
C ASN A 2 15.95 -31.39 -15.33
N ALA A 3 14.90 -32.14 -14.97
CA ALA A 3 13.60 -31.58 -14.64
C ALA A 3 13.63 -30.66 -13.41
N ILE A 4 14.48 -30.95 -12.42
CA ILE A 4 14.63 -30.14 -11.21
C ILE A 4 15.22 -28.77 -11.57
N TRP A 5 16.28 -28.75 -12.39
CA TRP A 5 16.91 -27.50 -12.84
C TRP A 5 15.98 -26.65 -13.71
N ILE A 6 15.19 -27.29 -14.59
CA ILE A 6 14.19 -26.57 -15.40
C ILE A 6 13.13 -25.94 -14.51
N ALA A 7 12.62 -26.66 -13.50
CA ALA A 7 11.64 -26.13 -12.57
C ALA A 7 12.19 -24.95 -11.76
N VAL A 8 13.42 -25.06 -11.24
CA VAL A 8 14.09 -23.97 -10.50
C VAL A 8 14.27 -22.74 -11.38
N ALA A 9 14.73 -22.92 -12.62
CA ALA A 9 14.91 -21.81 -13.56
C ALA A 9 13.58 -21.15 -13.92
N ALA A 10 12.53 -21.94 -14.19
CA ALA A 10 11.22 -21.43 -14.57
C ALA A 10 10.56 -20.61 -13.43
N VAL A 11 10.60 -21.12 -12.20
CA VAL A 11 10.03 -20.42 -11.04
C VAL A 11 10.81 -19.15 -10.73
N SER A 12 12.15 -19.20 -10.79
CA SER A 12 12.99 -18.01 -10.58
C SER A 12 12.73 -16.92 -11.61
N LEU A 13 12.61 -17.29 -12.88
CA LEU A 13 12.32 -16.36 -13.96
C LEU A 13 10.94 -15.71 -13.79
N LEU A 14 9.92 -16.51 -13.52
CA LEU A 14 8.55 -16.00 -13.31
C LEU A 14 8.48 -15.10 -12.08
N GLY A 15 9.09 -15.50 -10.97
CA GLY A 15 9.14 -14.70 -9.75
C GLY A 15 9.83 -13.35 -9.98
N LEU A 16 10.95 -13.33 -10.70
CA LEU A 16 11.64 -12.08 -11.02
C LEU A 16 10.81 -11.21 -11.97
N ALA A 17 10.18 -11.81 -12.98
CA ALA A 17 9.33 -11.09 -13.92
C ALA A 17 8.13 -10.42 -13.21
N PHE A 18 7.34 -11.20 -12.46
CA PHE A 18 6.18 -10.67 -11.75
C PHE A 18 6.59 -9.70 -10.64
N GLY A 19 7.65 -10.01 -9.89
CA GLY A 19 8.17 -9.13 -8.84
C GLY A 19 8.64 -7.78 -9.39
N ALA A 20 9.36 -7.77 -10.51
CA ALA A 20 9.80 -6.55 -11.18
C ALA A 20 8.62 -5.73 -11.70
N ILE A 21 7.63 -6.37 -12.32
CA ILE A 21 6.43 -5.70 -12.84
C ILE A 21 5.62 -5.07 -11.70
N LEU A 22 5.30 -5.83 -10.66
CA LEU A 22 4.51 -5.34 -9.52
C LEU A 22 5.28 -4.29 -8.72
N GLY A 23 6.58 -4.48 -8.51
CA GLY A 23 7.44 -3.50 -7.84
C GLY A 23 7.54 -2.19 -8.61
N TYR A 24 7.66 -2.26 -9.95
CA TYR A 24 7.63 -1.06 -10.79
C TYR A 24 6.26 -0.37 -10.76
N ALA A 25 5.17 -1.13 -10.88
CA ALA A 25 3.82 -0.60 -10.81
C ALA A 25 3.55 0.09 -9.46
N SER A 26 3.93 -0.53 -8.33
CA SER A 26 3.75 0.03 -6.99
C SER A 26 4.46 1.38 -6.82
N ARG A 27 5.67 1.55 -7.37
CA ARG A 27 6.40 2.83 -7.30
C ARG A 27 5.84 3.85 -8.29
N ARG A 28 5.39 3.41 -9.47
CA ARG A 28 4.89 4.31 -10.50
C ARG A 28 3.49 4.84 -10.19
N PHE A 29 2.66 4.04 -9.52
CA PHE A 29 1.29 4.38 -9.13
C PHE A 29 1.18 4.70 -7.63
N ALA A 30 2.31 4.95 -6.95
CA ALA A 30 2.27 5.54 -5.62
C ALA A 30 1.58 6.91 -5.73
N VAL A 31 0.43 7.03 -5.07
CA VAL A 31 -0.30 8.29 -4.95
C VAL A 31 0.41 9.10 -3.87
N GLU A 32 0.72 10.35 -4.16
CA GLU A 32 1.25 11.29 -3.16
C GLU A 32 0.12 11.59 -2.17
N ASP A 33 0.30 11.22 -0.90
CA ASP A 33 -0.66 11.53 0.16
C ASP A 33 -0.70 13.05 0.41
N ASP A 34 -1.88 13.60 0.71
CA ASP A 34 -2.02 15.04 0.99
C ASP A 34 -1.35 15.38 2.34
N PRO A 35 -0.42 16.35 2.39
CA PRO A 35 0.30 16.71 3.60
C PRO A 35 -0.60 17.23 4.74
N VAL A 36 -1.84 17.63 4.45
CA VAL A 36 -2.83 18.01 5.47
C VAL A 36 -3.44 16.77 6.12
N VAL A 37 -3.77 15.76 5.32
CA VAL A 37 -4.32 14.48 5.81
C VAL A 37 -3.31 13.79 6.73
N GLU A 38 -2.03 13.79 6.35
CA GLU A 38 -0.98 13.14 7.13
C GLU A 38 -0.79 13.81 8.51
N LYS A 39 -0.82 15.15 8.56
CA LYS A 39 -0.77 15.89 9.83
C LYS A 39 -1.98 15.61 10.73
N ILE A 40 -3.17 15.49 10.14
CA ILE A 40 -4.38 15.17 10.90
C ILE A 40 -4.28 13.74 11.44
N ASP A 41 -3.83 12.79 10.61
CA ASP A 41 -3.64 11.40 11.01
C ASP A 41 -2.63 11.27 12.16
N GLU A 42 -1.52 12.01 12.14
CA GLU A 42 -0.53 12.03 13.22
C GLU A 42 -1.08 12.53 14.57
N ILE A 43 -2.06 13.43 14.56
CA ILE A 43 -2.69 13.96 15.78
C ILE A 43 -3.74 12.98 16.32
N LEU A 44 -4.30 12.11 15.48
CA LEU A 44 -5.31 11.14 15.88
C LEU A 44 -4.70 10.04 16.76
N PRO A 45 -5.50 9.42 17.66
CA PRO A 45 -5.02 8.40 18.58
C PRO A 45 -4.59 7.09 17.92
N GLN A 46 -4.66 6.98 16.58
CA GLN A 46 -4.30 5.79 15.78
C GLN A 46 -4.90 4.46 16.30
N SER A 47 -6.00 4.53 17.04
CA SER A 47 -6.60 3.39 17.73
C SER A 47 -7.53 2.57 16.84
N GLN A 48 -7.85 3.07 15.64
CA GLN A 48 -8.76 2.44 14.68
C GLN A 48 -10.09 1.99 15.31
N CYS A 49 -10.61 2.77 16.27
CA CYS A 49 -11.76 2.39 17.08
C CYS A 49 -13.11 2.50 16.36
N GLY A 50 -13.16 3.14 15.19
CA GLY A 50 -14.37 3.28 14.37
C GLY A 50 -15.47 4.19 14.96
N GLN A 51 -15.22 4.89 16.07
CA GLN A 51 -16.23 5.73 16.72
C GLN A 51 -16.66 6.95 15.89
N CYS A 52 -15.80 7.42 15.00
CA CYS A 52 -16.10 8.50 14.06
C CYS A 52 -16.93 8.05 12.84
N GLY A 53 -17.31 6.76 12.74
CA GLY A 53 -18.07 6.23 11.61
C GLY A 53 -17.23 5.88 10.37
N TYR A 54 -15.90 6.00 10.46
CA TYR A 54 -14.94 5.61 9.42
C TYR A 54 -14.23 4.30 9.77
N PRO A 55 -13.78 3.51 8.78
CA PRO A 55 -13.09 2.23 9.02
C PRO A 55 -11.68 2.38 9.64
N GLY A 56 -11.20 3.62 9.83
CA GLY A 56 -9.93 3.94 10.49
C GLY A 56 -9.69 5.44 10.63
N CYS A 57 -8.58 5.81 11.26
CA CYS A 57 -8.11 7.18 11.50
C CYS A 57 -7.71 7.88 10.19
N ARG A 58 -7.01 7.20 9.26
CA ARG A 58 -6.67 7.74 7.92
C ARG A 58 -7.88 8.18 7.10
N PRO A 59 -8.90 7.33 6.84
CA PRO A 59 -10.08 7.76 6.08
C PRO A 59 -10.91 8.82 6.81
N TYR A 60 -10.82 8.89 8.15
CA TYR A 60 -11.39 10.00 8.90
C TYR A 60 -10.60 11.30 8.69
N ALA A 61 -9.26 11.25 8.67
CA ALA A 61 -8.39 12.39 8.38
C ALA A 61 -8.60 12.94 6.97
N GLU A 62 -8.75 12.05 5.97
CA GLU A 62 -9.13 12.42 4.60
C GLU A 62 -10.47 13.17 4.56
N ALA A 63 -11.49 12.63 5.24
CA ALA A 63 -12.81 13.23 5.28
C ALA A 63 -12.84 14.59 6.01
N ILE A 64 -12.02 14.77 7.05
CA ILE A 64 -11.86 16.06 7.73
C ILE A 64 -11.16 17.06 6.80
N SER A 65 -10.09 16.64 6.12
CA SER A 65 -9.32 17.50 5.22
C SER A 65 -10.16 18.03 4.05
N CYS A 66 -11.15 17.27 3.57
CA CYS A 66 -12.05 17.71 2.49
C CYS A 66 -13.23 18.58 2.95
N ASN A 67 -13.55 18.65 4.25
CA ASN A 67 -14.71 19.39 4.79
C ASN A 67 -14.31 20.65 5.60
N GLY A 68 -13.06 21.11 5.49
CA GLY A 68 -12.54 22.32 6.14
C GLY A 68 -12.64 23.56 5.27
#